data_AF-A0A5K1C8E6-F1
#
_entry.id   AF-A0A5K1C8E6-F1
#
_cell.length_a   1.000
_cell.length_b   1.000
_cell.length_c   1.000
_cell.angle_alpha   90.00
_cell.angle_beta   90.00
_cell.angle_gamma   90.00
#
_symmetry.space_group_name_H-M   'P 1'
#
loop_
_entity.id
_entity.type
_entity.pdbx_description
1 polymer ?
#
loop_
_entity_poly.entity_id
_entity_poly.type
_entity_poly.pdbx_seq_one_letter_code
_entity_poly.pdbx_strand_id
1 'polypeptide(L)' 'DKQGAVEFLKLIFRALCLCWDRQTQDLHVDWILYRGRSLVPICCEVVNDNIDGCYPSSHYPLFVEFMLPRT' A
#
# COMPACT_ATOMS: atom_id res chain seq x y z
N ASP A 1 1.71 -38.13 -1.15
CA ASP A 1 1.89 -37.54 0.19
C ASP A 1 3.02 -36.53 0.36
N LYS A 2 4.26 -36.78 -0.09
CA LYS A 2 5.36 -35.81 0.09
C LYS A 2 5.20 -34.51 -0.72
N GLN A 3 4.55 -34.57 -1.88
CA GLN A 3 4.31 -33.40 -2.75
C GLN A 3 3.44 -32.33 -2.05
N GLY A 4 2.45 -32.74 -1.25
CA GLY A 4 1.54 -31.80 -0.56
C GLY A 4 2.24 -31.02 0.57
N ALA A 5 3.12 -31.68 1.32
CA ALA A 5 3.90 -31.03 2.38
C ALA A 5 4.85 -29.95 1.82
N VAL A 6 5.45 -30.19 0.65
CA VAL A 6 6.33 -29.22 -0.02
C VAL A 6 5.55 -27.98 -0.49
N GLU A 7 4.38 -28.16 -1.10
CA GLU A 7 3.54 -27.02 -1.51
C GLU A 7 3.03 -26.22 -0.31
N PHE A 8 2.64 -26.90 0.77
CA PHE A 8 2.27 -26.24 2.01
C PHE A 8 3.43 -25.43 2.61
N LEU A 9 4.64 -26.00 2.63
CA LEU A 9 5.84 -25.29 3.10
C LEU A 9 6.17 -24.06 2.25
N LYS A 10 5.99 -24.13 0.92
CA LYS A 10 6.15 -22.99 0.02
C LYS A 10 5.14 -21.88 0.33
N LEU A 11 3.90 -22.22 0.65
CA LEU A 11 2.87 -21.25 1.03
C LEU A 11 3.22 -20.56 2.35
N ILE A 12 3.69 -21.32 3.36
CA ILE A 12 4.18 -20.75 4.62
C ILE A 12 5.34 -19.78 4.37
N PHE A 13 6.34 -20.20 3.58
CA PHE A 13 7.50 -19.36 3.29
C PHE A 13 7.08 -18.07 2.57
N ARG A 14 6.17 -18.16 1.58
CA ARG A 14 5.59 -16.98 0.93
C ARG A 14 4.89 -16.08 1.93
N ALA A 15 4.00 -16.61 2.77
CA ALA A 15 3.30 -15.81 3.78
C ALA A 15 4.28 -15.10 4.73
N LEU A 16 5.33 -15.78 5.18
CA LEU A 16 6.38 -15.20 6.01
C LEU A 16 7.14 -14.09 5.29
N CYS A 17 7.50 -14.28 4.01
CA CYS A 17 8.15 -13.25 3.20
C CYS A 17 7.23 -12.03 3.00
N LEU A 18 5.93 -12.23 2.75
CA LEU A 18 4.96 -11.13 2.60
C LEU A 18 4.79 -10.35 3.92
N CYS A 19 4.76 -11.05 5.06
CA CYS A 19 4.65 -10.42 6.38
C CYS A 19 5.93 -9.69 6.81
N TRP A 20 7.11 -10.24 6.46
CA TRP A 20 8.41 -9.69 6.82
C TRP A 20 8.62 -8.30 6.23
N ASP A 21 8.23 -8.12 4.98
CA ASP A 21 8.48 -6.87 4.25
C ASP A 21 7.19 -6.11 3.93
N ARG A 22 6.22 -6.16 4.84
CA ARG A 22 4.88 -5.58 4.65
C ARG A 22 4.89 -4.09 4.29
N GLN A 23 5.97 -3.39 4.61
CA GLN A 23 6.12 -1.96 4.35
C GLN A 23 6.62 -1.66 2.92
N THR A 24 7.37 -2.56 2.28
CA THR A 24 7.77 -2.40 0.87
C THR A 24 6.88 -3.18 -0.09
N GLN A 25 6.01 -4.04 0.43
CA GLN A 25 4.98 -4.69 -0.36
C GLN A 25 4.03 -3.62 -0.92
N ASP A 26 3.94 -3.57 -2.25
CA ASP A 26 2.99 -2.76 -3.01
C ASP A 26 1.55 -3.31 -2.88
N LEU A 27 1.12 -3.58 -1.64
CA LEU A 27 -0.15 -4.21 -1.30
C LEU A 27 -1.18 -3.16 -0.89
N HIS A 28 -1.31 -2.10 -1.69
CA HIS A 28 -2.27 -1.03 -1.43
C HIS A 28 -3.70 -1.52 -1.67
N VAL A 29 -4.59 -1.24 -0.73
CA VAL A 29 -6.05 -1.51 -0.84
C VAL A 29 -6.88 -0.23 -0.95
N ASP A 30 -6.26 0.91 -0.62
CA ASP A 30 -6.83 2.24 -0.72
C ASP A 30 -6.29 2.93 -1.98
N TRP A 31 -7.15 3.69 -2.68
CA TRP A 31 -6.82 4.27 -3.99
C TRP A 31 -7.46 5.64 -4.17
N ILE A 32 -6.74 6.58 -4.79
CA ILE A 32 -7.28 7.84 -5.29
C ILE A 32 -7.32 7.78 -6.82
N LEU A 33 -8.52 7.60 -7.37
CA LEU A 33 -8.74 7.55 -8.81
C LEU A 33 -9.14 8.94 -9.33
N TYR A 34 -8.54 9.36 -10.43
CA TYR A 34 -8.84 10.64 -11.07
C TYR A 34 -9.03 10.48 -12.58
N ARG A 35 -9.75 11.42 -13.19
CA ARG A 35 -10.01 11.42 -14.64
C ARG A 35 -9.50 12.72 -15.25
N GLY A 36 -8.60 12.60 -16.22
CA GLY A 36 -8.26 13.71 -17.11
C GLY A 36 -6.80 13.73 -17.49
N ARG A 37 -6.51 14.23 -18.69
CA ARG A 37 -5.14 14.54 -19.15
C ARG A 37 -4.58 15.81 -18.53
N SER A 38 -5.44 16.61 -17.90
CA SER A 38 -5.13 17.96 -17.44
C SER A 38 -4.80 18.04 -15.96
N LEU A 39 -5.06 16.97 -15.19
CA LEU A 39 -4.59 16.83 -13.81
C LEU A 39 -3.33 15.98 -13.82
N VAL A 40 -2.24 16.51 -13.26
CA VAL A 40 -0.98 15.78 -13.13
C VAL A 40 -0.73 15.56 -11.65
N PRO A 41 -0.69 14.30 -11.15
CA PRO A 41 -0.25 14.03 -9.78
C PRO A 41 1.23 14.40 -9.67
N ILE A 42 1.58 15.23 -8.70
CA ILE A 42 2.95 15.70 -8.46
C ILE A 42 3.54 15.15 -7.15
N CYS A 43 2.69 14.72 -6.21
CA CYS A 43 3.08 14.04 -4.99
C CYS A 43 2.04 12.96 -4.66
N CYS A 44 2.50 11.80 -4.17
CA CYS A 44 1.67 10.72 -3.65
C CYS A 44 2.37 10.15 -2.40
N GLU A 45 1.69 10.17 -1.26
CA GLU A 45 2.25 9.66 0.00
C GLU A 45 1.19 8.92 0.83
N VAL A 46 1.66 7.97 1.62
CA VAL A 46 0.89 7.34 2.69
C VAL A 46 1.18 8.10 3.97
N VAL A 47 0.17 8.74 4.56
CA VAL A 47 0.33 9.49 5.81
C VAL A 47 0.34 8.51 6.98
N ASN A 48 1.44 8.46 7.72
CA ASN A 48 1.65 7.54 8.85
C ASN A 48 1.86 8.27 10.19
N ASP A 49 1.38 9.52 10.28
CA ASP A 49 1.42 10.27 11.52
C ASP A 49 0.58 9.58 12.60
N ASN A 50 1.14 9.54 13.80
CA ASN A 50 0.48 9.03 14.99
C ASN A 50 0.77 9.93 16.19
N ILE A 51 -0.13 9.89 17.18
CA ILE A 51 0.05 10.59 18.45
C ILE A 51 0.25 9.51 19.52
N ASP A 52 1.40 9.52 20.19
CA ASP A 52 1.76 8.55 21.23
C ASP A 52 1.66 7.07 20.77
N GLY A 53 1.99 6.80 19.50
CA GLY A 53 1.88 5.45 18.92
C GLY A 53 0.45 5.04 18.52
N CYS A 54 -0.54 5.91 18.73
CA CYS A 54 -1.93 5.68 18.34
C CYS A 54 -2.23 6.34 16.99
N TYR A 55 -2.62 5.52 16.02
CA TYR A 55 -3.13 5.99 14.74
C TYR A 55 -4.60 6.39 14.86
N PRO A 56 -5.05 7.40 14.09
CA PRO A 56 -6.44 7.86 14.12
C PRO A 56 -7.43 6.86 13.49
N SER A 57 -6.95 5.87 12.73
CA SER A 57 -7.74 4.87 12.02
C SER A 57 -6.94 3.57 11.85
N SER A 58 -7.62 2.47 11.50
CA SER A 58 -6.99 1.21 11.10
C SER A 58 -6.46 1.21 9.66
N HIS A 59 -6.79 2.25 8.88
CA HIS A 59 -6.24 2.52 7.55
C HIS A 59 -5.41 3.81 7.59
N TYR A 60 -4.31 3.84 6.84
CA TYR A 60 -3.51 5.05 6.67
C TYR A 60 -4.13 5.95 5.60
N PRO A 61 -4.28 7.26 5.84
CA PRO A 61 -4.72 8.19 4.81
C PRO A 61 -3.74 8.22 3.62
N LEU A 62 -4.28 8.38 2.42
CA LEU A 62 -3.51 8.68 1.22
C LEU A 62 -3.60 10.17 0.92
N PHE A 63 -2.46 10.81 0.74
CA PHE A 63 -2.37 12.18 0.25
C PHE A 63 -1.85 12.19 -1.17
N VAL A 64 -2.54 12.92 -2.04
CA VAL A 64 -2.12 13.13 -3.43
C VAL A 64 -2.28 14.60 -3.77
N GLU A 65 -1.20 15.23 -4.23
CA GLU A 65 -1.21 16.59 -4.73
C GLU A 65 -1.30 16.59 -6.25
N PHE A 66 -2.20 17.41 -6.80
CA PHE A 66 -2.39 17.55 -8.25
C PHE A 66 -2.03 18.96 -8.71
N MET A 67 -1.25 19.05 -9.79
CA MET A 67 -1.09 20.28 -10.54
C MET A 67 -2.30 20.52 -11.43
N LEU A 68 -2.90 21.71 -11.31
CA LEU A 68 -4.00 22.14 -12.17
C LEU A 68 -3.49 22.60 -13.54
N PRO A 69 -4.32 22.52 -14.60
CA PRO A 69 -3.97 23.04 -15.91
C PRO A 69 -3.72 24.55 -15.81
N ARG A 70 -2.70 25.04 -16.53
CA ARG A 70 -2.59 26.48 -16.77
C ARG A 70 -3.71 26.88 -17.73
N THR A 71 -4.45 27.94 -17.39
CA THR A 71 -5.48 28.56 -18.24
C THR A 71 -4.89 29.10 -19.52
#